data_AF-A0A2A2Y3X1-F1
#
_entry.id   AF-A0A2A2Y3X1-F1
#
_cell.length_a   1.000
_cell.length_b   1.000
_cell.length_c   1.000
_cell.angle_alpha   90.00
_cell.angle_beta   90.00
_cell.angle_gamma   90.00
#
_symmetry.space_group_name_H-M   'P 1'
#
loop_
_entity.id
_entity.type
_entity.pdbx_description
1 polymer ?
#
loop_
_entity_poly.entity_id
_entity_poly.type
_entity_poly.pdbx_seq_one_letter_code
_entity_poly.pdbx_strand_id
1 'polypeptide(L)'
;MERAQALSAEASFDFAVGDEAAALAKLATAVQLEPACFEAWLAKAEVHFALRQLDAALAAGEAALALRAKDIHVHTSLSRIWMERGDKPKAEHHGAQARLLGWGDQLKQPEGGLPGEIG
;
A
#
# COMPACT_ATOMS: atom_id res chain seq x y z
N MET A 1 1.72 -8.92 16.05
CA MET A 1 2.65 -8.10 15.25
C MET A 1 3.51 -8.96 14.34
N GLU A 2 4.51 -9.68 14.86
CA GLU A 2 5.53 -10.32 14.01
C GLU A 2 4.99 -11.42 13.08
N ARG A 3 4.02 -12.23 13.54
CA ARG A 3 3.48 -13.33 12.72
C ARG A 3 2.63 -12.85 11.54
N ALA A 4 1.81 -11.82 11.72
CA ALA A 4 0.98 -11.29 10.63
C ALA A 4 1.85 -10.59 9.58
N GLN A 5 2.89 -9.88 10.01
CA GLN A 5 3.86 -9.28 9.10
C GLN A 5 4.66 -10.35 8.33
N ALA A 6 5.11 -11.43 9.00
CA ALA A 6 5.75 -12.55 8.33
C ALA A 6 4.84 -13.19 7.27
N LEU A 7 3.57 -13.46 7.61
CA LEU A 7 2.58 -13.98 6.65
C LEU A 7 2.36 -13.03 5.47
N SER A 8 2.43 -11.72 5.68
CA SER A 8 2.30 -10.71 4.61
C SER A 8 3.50 -10.74 3.65
N ALA A 9 4.71 -10.92 4.19
CA ALA A 9 5.92 -11.07 3.39
C ALA A 9 5.93 -12.40 2.62
N GLU A 10 5.56 -13.51 3.28
CA GLU A 10 5.39 -14.83 2.64
C GLU A 10 4.36 -14.76 1.51
N ALA A 11 3.22 -14.10 1.73
CA ALA A 11 2.20 -13.93 0.71
C ALA A 11 2.66 -13.09 -0.49
N SER A 12 3.46 -12.06 -0.24
CA SER A 12 4.05 -11.24 -1.31
C SER A 12 5.02 -12.06 -2.16
N PHE A 13 5.77 -12.98 -1.54
CA PHE A 13 6.62 -13.93 -2.26
C PHE A 13 5.78 -14.92 -3.08
N ASP A 14 4.76 -15.56 -2.49
CA ASP A 14 3.86 -16.47 -3.19
C ASP A 14 3.26 -15.80 -4.44
N PHE A 15 2.77 -14.57 -4.28
CA PHE A 15 2.20 -13.81 -5.38
C PHE A 15 3.25 -13.52 -6.47
N ALA A 16 4.47 -13.15 -6.09
CA ALA A 16 5.55 -12.90 -7.04
C ALA A 16 5.95 -14.15 -7.85
N VAL A 17 5.77 -15.35 -7.29
CA VAL A 17 6.00 -16.63 -7.99
C VAL A 17 4.74 -17.18 -8.69
N GLY A 18 3.65 -16.43 -8.69
CA GLY A 18 2.40 -16.77 -9.39
C GLY A 18 1.44 -17.66 -8.59
N ASP A 19 1.70 -17.91 -7.30
CA ASP A 19 0.78 -18.63 -6.42
C ASP A 19 -0.20 -17.67 -5.73
N GLU A 20 -1.15 -17.17 -6.51
CA GLU A 20 -2.10 -16.16 -6.04
C GLU A 20 -3.05 -16.72 -4.96
N ALA A 21 -3.35 -18.02 -5.02
CA ALA A 21 -4.20 -18.69 -4.05
C ALA A 21 -3.52 -18.79 -2.68
N ALA A 22 -2.24 -19.19 -2.63
CA ALA A 22 -1.47 -19.21 -1.40
C ALA A 22 -1.31 -17.81 -0.81
N ALA A 23 -1.02 -16.81 -1.66
CA ALA A 23 -0.91 -15.43 -1.24
C ALA A 23 -2.19 -14.94 -0.52
N LEU A 24 -3.36 -15.11 -1.16
CA LEU A 24 -4.63 -14.69 -0.57
C LEU A 24 -4.99 -15.44 0.71
N ALA A 25 -4.67 -16.74 0.80
CA ALA A 25 -4.91 -17.52 2.01
C ALA A 25 -4.05 -17.04 3.19
N LYS A 26 -2.76 -16.77 2.94
CA LYS A 26 -1.85 -16.22 3.94
C LYS A 26 -2.27 -14.82 4.38
N LEU A 27 -2.68 -13.97 3.44
CA LEU A 27 -3.17 -12.62 3.74
C LEU A 27 -4.49 -12.63 4.52
N ALA A 28 -5.41 -13.53 4.19
CA ALA A 28 -6.63 -13.73 4.96
C ALA A 28 -6.32 -14.14 6.41
N THR A 29 -5.36 -15.04 6.60
CA THR A 29 -4.89 -15.45 7.93
C THR A 29 -4.22 -14.27 8.65
N ALA A 30 -3.38 -13.49 7.98
CA ALA A 30 -2.68 -12.35 8.56
C ALA A 30 -3.64 -11.30 9.10
N VAL A 31 -4.66 -10.92 8.33
CA VAL A 31 -5.64 -9.91 8.75
C VAL A 31 -6.61 -10.43 9.82
N GLN A 32 -6.83 -11.74 9.91
CA GLN A 32 -7.60 -12.35 11.00
C GLN A 32 -6.81 -12.40 12.31
N LEU A 33 -5.53 -12.79 12.24
CA LEU A 33 -4.64 -12.81 13.41
C LEU A 33 -4.41 -11.40 13.93
N GLU A 34 -4.32 -10.43 13.04
CA GLU A 34 -4.03 -9.06 13.39
C GLU A 34 -4.71 -8.06 12.45
N PRO A 35 -5.93 -7.63 12.79
CA PRO A 35 -6.66 -6.63 12.00
C PRO A 35 -5.95 -5.28 11.93
N ALA A 36 -5.01 -4.99 12.83
CA ALA A 36 -4.21 -3.76 12.84
C ALA A 36 -2.90 -3.86 12.03
N CYS A 37 -2.66 -4.97 11.32
CA CYS A 37 -1.47 -5.15 10.50
C CYS A 37 -1.63 -4.41 9.16
N PHE A 38 -1.05 -3.22 9.05
CA PHE A 38 -1.09 -2.41 7.84
C PHE A 38 -0.52 -3.15 6.63
N GLU A 39 0.62 -3.82 6.80
CA GLU A 39 1.32 -4.52 5.72
C GLU A 39 0.45 -5.64 5.12
N ALA A 40 -0.34 -6.34 5.94
CA ALA A 40 -1.26 -7.38 5.47
C ALA A 40 -2.40 -6.80 4.62
N TRP A 41 -3.00 -5.69 5.06
CA TRP A 41 -4.08 -5.06 4.30
C TRP A 41 -3.58 -4.44 3.00
N LEU A 42 -2.41 -3.80 3.01
CA LEU A 42 -1.82 -3.22 1.80
C LEU A 42 -1.47 -4.31 0.77
N ALA A 43 -0.80 -5.39 1.20
CA ALA A 43 -0.48 -6.51 0.31
C ALA A 43 -1.75 -7.18 -0.24
N LYS A 44 -2.79 -7.34 0.59
CA LYS A 44 -4.09 -7.86 0.15
C LYS A 44 -4.78 -6.97 -0.89
N ALA A 45 -4.67 -5.65 -0.76
CA ALA A 45 -5.18 -4.72 -1.76
C ALA A 45 -4.45 -4.88 -3.11
N GLU A 46 -3.12 -4.96 -3.09
CA GLU A 46 -2.29 -5.12 -4.30
C GLU A 46 -2.55 -6.46 -5.00
N VAL A 47 -2.65 -7.57 -4.25
CA VAL A 47 -2.95 -8.90 -4.83
C VAL A 47 -4.34 -8.90 -5.48
N HIS A 48 -5.38 -8.43 -4.79
CA HIS A 48 -6.71 -8.32 -5.39
C HIS A 48 -6.75 -7.38 -6.60
N PHE A 49 -5.99 -6.28 -6.56
CA PHE A 49 -5.89 -5.35 -7.67
C PHE A 49 -5.29 -6.01 -8.91
N ALA A 50 -4.20 -6.74 -8.75
CA ALA A 50 -3.56 -7.47 -9.85
C ALA A 50 -4.48 -8.53 -10.47
N LEU A 51 -5.32 -9.16 -9.65
CA LEU A 51 -6.35 -10.10 -10.08
C LEU A 51 -7.61 -9.42 -10.67
N ARG A 52 -7.60 -8.08 -10.84
CA ARG A 52 -8.74 -7.25 -11.25
C ARG A 52 -10.00 -7.41 -10.39
N GLN A 53 -9.83 -7.83 -9.15
CA GLN A 53 -10.90 -7.94 -8.15
C GLN A 53 -11.08 -6.60 -7.44
N LEU A 54 -11.57 -5.60 -8.17
CA LEU A 54 -11.49 -4.18 -7.76
C LEU A 54 -12.24 -3.88 -6.46
N ASP A 55 -13.42 -4.46 -6.22
CA ASP A 55 -14.16 -4.23 -4.99
C ASP A 55 -13.43 -4.78 -3.76
N ALA A 56 -12.83 -5.96 -3.88
CA ALA A 56 -12.02 -6.56 -2.80
C ALA A 56 -10.72 -5.77 -2.57
N ALA A 57 -10.10 -5.29 -3.64
CA ALA A 57 -8.91 -4.44 -3.57
C ALA A 57 -9.20 -3.13 -2.83
N LEU A 58 -10.34 -2.48 -3.13
CA LEU A 58 -10.77 -1.27 -2.44
C LEU A 58 -11.06 -1.51 -0.96
N ALA A 59 -11.80 -2.57 -0.62
CA ALA A 59 -12.10 -2.88 0.77
C ALA A 59 -10.81 -3.10 1.59
N ALA A 60 -9.82 -3.80 1.02
CA ALA A 60 -8.53 -4.00 1.67
C ALA A 60 -7.72 -2.68 1.75
N GLY A 61 -7.72 -1.87 0.69
CA GLY A 61 -7.04 -0.58 0.66
C GLY A 61 -7.63 0.43 1.65
N GLU A 62 -8.95 0.45 1.82
CA GLU A 62 -9.64 1.28 2.81
C GLU A 62 -9.30 0.84 4.25
N ALA A 63 -9.20 -0.47 4.49
CA ALA A 63 -8.73 -0.99 5.78
C ALA A 63 -7.28 -0.56 6.06
N ALA A 64 -6.38 -0.65 5.08
CA ALA A 64 -5.01 -0.15 5.21
C ALA A 64 -4.97 1.37 5.48
N LEU A 65 -5.81 2.14 4.78
CA LEU A 65 -5.88 3.59 4.94
C LEU A 65 -6.37 3.99 6.34
N ALA A 66 -7.33 3.26 6.90
CA ALA A 66 -7.81 3.49 8.26
C ALA A 66 -6.71 3.30 9.32
N LEU A 67 -5.74 2.42 9.06
CA LEU A 67 -4.61 2.18 9.97
C LEU A 67 -3.51 3.23 9.81
N ARG A 68 -3.18 3.63 8.57
CA ARG A 68 -2.15 4.62 8.27
C ARG A 68 -2.60 5.60 7.21
N ALA A 69 -3.41 6.57 7.62
CA ALA A 69 -4.01 7.59 6.74
C ALA A 69 -2.99 8.54 6.06
N LYS A 70 -1.71 8.50 6.46
CA LYS A 70 -0.63 9.33 5.91
C LYS A 70 0.47 8.49 5.25
N ASP A 71 0.16 7.26 4.87
CA ASP A 71 1.11 6.40 4.16
C ASP A 71 1.01 6.62 2.64
N ILE A 72 2.16 6.87 2.00
CA ILE A 72 2.20 7.13 0.55
C ILE A 72 1.79 5.92 -0.29
N HIS A 73 2.05 4.70 0.18
CA HIS A 73 1.81 3.47 -0.57
C HIS A 73 0.31 3.21 -0.70
N VAL A 74 -0.45 3.33 0.40
CA VAL A 74 -1.90 3.09 0.35
C VAL A 74 -2.63 4.11 -0.55
N HIS A 75 -2.20 5.37 -0.55
CA HIS A 75 -2.74 6.37 -1.48
C HIS A 75 -2.37 6.07 -2.93
N THR A 76 -1.17 5.55 -3.19
CA THR A 76 -0.77 5.10 -4.53
C THR A 76 -1.60 3.92 -5.01
N SER A 77 -1.81 2.92 -4.14
CA SER A 77 -2.66 1.75 -4.42
C SER A 77 -4.11 2.16 -4.72
N LEU A 78 -4.74 2.95 -3.83
CA LEU A 78 -6.12 3.40 -4.00
C LEU A 78 -6.30 4.26 -5.26
N SER A 79 -5.33 5.11 -5.60
CA SER A 79 -5.37 5.87 -6.85
C SER A 79 -5.45 4.95 -8.08
N ARG A 80 -4.58 3.93 -8.15
CA ARG A 80 -4.56 2.95 -9.24
C ARG A 80 -5.85 2.14 -9.31
N ILE A 81 -6.36 1.69 -8.16
CA ILE A 81 -7.60 0.90 -8.10
C ILE A 81 -8.81 1.73 -8.58
N TRP A 82 -8.93 2.98 -8.13
CA TRP A 82 -10.04 3.86 -8.58
C TRP A 82 -9.93 4.23 -10.06
N MET A 83 -8.71 4.40 -10.60
CA MET A 83 -8.51 4.61 -12.03
C MET A 83 -9.03 3.42 -12.84
N GLU A 84 -8.65 2.21 -12.45
CA GLU A 84 -9.07 0.98 -13.11
C GLU A 84 -10.58 0.76 -13.00
N ARG A 85 -11.20 1.17 -11.87
CA ARG A 85 -12.65 1.14 -11.68
C ARG A 85 -13.39 2.20 -12.52
N GLY A 86 -12.69 3.21 -13.03
CA GLY A 86 -13.25 4.31 -13.82
C GLY A 86 -13.70 5.54 -13.02
N ASP A 87 -13.47 5.58 -11.70
CA ASP A 87 -13.80 6.74 -10.85
C ASP A 87 -12.59 7.68 -10.77
N LYS A 88 -12.42 8.48 -11.83
CA LYS A 88 -11.32 9.45 -11.94
C LYS A 88 -11.25 10.46 -10.79
N PRO A 89 -12.36 11.04 -10.30
CA PRO A 89 -12.32 11.96 -9.16
C PRO A 89 -11.68 11.35 -7.91
N LYS A 90 -12.05 10.12 -7.54
CA LYS A 90 -11.44 9.44 -6.38
C LYS A 90 -9.98 9.07 -6.63
N ALA A 91 -9.65 8.65 -7.84
CA ALA A 91 -8.28 8.36 -8.20
C ALA A 91 -7.36 9.58 -8.09
N GLU A 92 -7.81 10.73 -8.58
CA GLU A 92 -7.11 12.00 -8.50
C GLU A 92 -6.95 12.47 -7.05
N HIS A 93 -7.98 12.30 -6.22
CA HIS A 93 -7.91 12.58 -4.80
C HIS A 93 -6.78 11.81 -4.11
N HIS A 94 -6.73 10.49 -4.25
CA HIS A 94 -5.66 9.69 -3.63
C HIS A 94 -4.29 9.98 -4.26
N GLY A 95 -4.23 10.20 -5.58
CA GLY A 95 -2.99 10.58 -6.26
C GLY A 95 -2.43 11.93 -5.77
N ALA A 96 -3.30 12.90 -5.46
CA ALA A 96 -2.90 14.17 -4.87
C ALA A 96 -2.33 13.99 -3.46
N GLN A 97 -2.97 13.16 -2.62
CA GLN A 97 -2.44 12.84 -1.28
C GLN A 97 -1.06 12.19 -1.35
N ALA A 98 -0.85 11.22 -2.25
CA ALA A 98 0.46 10.57 -2.42
C ALA A 98 1.56 11.58 -2.79
N ARG A 99 1.27 12.53 -3.71
CA ARG A 99 2.23 13.59 -4.10
C ARG A 99 2.56 14.52 -2.93
N LEU A 100 1.55 14.96 -2.17
CA LEU A 100 1.74 15.83 -1.00
C LEU A 100 2.60 15.15 0.08
N LEU A 101 2.34 13.86 0.35
CA LEU A 101 3.10 13.08 1.32
C LEU A 101 4.55 12.88 0.87
N GLY A 102 4.79 12.62 -0.42
CA GLY A 102 6.13 12.51 -0.99
C GLY A 102 6.95 13.80 -0.87
N TRP A 103 6.36 14.95 -1.18
CA TRP A 103 7.04 16.25 -0.97
C TRP A 103 7.32 16.54 0.50
N GLY A 104 6.39 16.20 1.39
CA GLY A 104 6.58 16.36 2.83
C GLY A 104 7.74 15.53 3.39
N ASP A 105 8.01 14.35 2.82
CA ASP A 105 9.14 13.51 3.23
C ASP A 105 10.48 14.06 2.71
N GLN A 106 10.54 14.52 1.47
CA GLN A 106 11.72 15.15 0.88
C GLN A 106 12.16 16.42 1.64
N LEU A 107 11.22 17.21 2.15
CA LEU A 107 11.53 18.39 2.97
C LEU A 107 12.12 18.02 4.36
N LYS A 108 11.78 16.85 4.90
CA LYS A 108 12.38 16.33 6.15
C LYS A 108 13.76 15.72 5.92
N GLN A 109 14.03 15.28 4.70
CA GLN A 109 15.30 14.70 4.27
C GLN A 109 15.89 15.55 3.13
N PRO A 110 16.32 16.80 3.40
CA PRO A 110 16.91 17.62 2.35
C PRO A 110 18.13 16.89 1.77
N GLU A 111 18.07 16.53 0.49
CA GLU A 111 19.21 15.99 -0.23
C GLU A 111 20.34 17.01 -0.23
N GLY A 112 21.48 16.62 0.34
CA GLY A 112 22.76 17.33 0.17
C GLY A 112 22.89 18.60 1.00
N GLY A 113 23.55 18.48 2.15
CA GLY A 113 24.46 19.54 2.57
C GLY A 113 25.50 19.73 1.47
N LEU A 114 25.37 20.81 0.69
CA LEU A 114 26.44 21.23 -0.21
C LEU A 114 27.62 21.71 0.66
N PRO A 115 28.86 21.28 0.37
CA PRO A 115 30.02 21.76 1.10
C PRO A 115 30.21 23.26 0.82
N GLY A 116 29.96 24.09 1.84
CA GLY A 116 30.81 25.27 2.05
C GLY A 116 32.21 24.73 2.41
N GLU A 117 33.31 25.27 1.93
CA GLU A 117 33.63 26.69 1.93
C GLU A 117 34.35 27.10 0.63
N ILE A 118 33.82 28.13 -0.02
CA ILE A 118 34.65 29.09 -0.73
C ILE A 118 35.15 30.08 0.33
N GLY A 119 36.46 30.04 0.62
CA GLY A 119 37.19 30.96 1.48
C GLY A 119 38.59 31.14 0.95
#